data_AF-A0A5A9ZAE0-F1
#
_entry.id   AF-A0A5A9ZAE0-F1
#
_cell.length_a   1.000
_cell.length_b   1.000
_cell.length_c   1.000
_cell.angle_alpha   90.00
_cell.angle_beta   90.00
_cell.angle_gamma   90.00
#
_symmetry.space_group_name_H-M   'P 1'
#
loop_
_entity.id
_entity.type
_entity.pdbx_description
1 polymer ?
#
loop_
_entity_poly.entity_id
_entity_poly.type
_entity_poly.pdbx_seq_one_letter_code
_entity_poly.pdbx_strand_id
1 'polypeptide(L)'
;MIAKKLLVILPMLLGSVSAMAMVGEVAGNTTCTTVSLTNKKVLKKTPCSFEGAIGASMVYSVQQLNFTTTSNETFSTVNNASFRFGDNAEMLDLEETISLNDKPAEVIKLDSRTLKRLTETEINTLHKKKNPDFSKVLQCFKPLKKKTAFCIPYGLIYGMS
;
A
#
# COMPACT_ATOMS: atom_id res chain seq x y z
N MET A 1 -42.22 27.94 48.14
CA MET A 1 -41.49 26.84 47.48
C MET A 1 -42.11 26.57 46.11
N ILE A 2 -41.43 26.95 45.02
CA ILE A 2 -41.78 26.53 43.66
C ILE A 2 -40.46 26.19 42.97
N ALA A 3 -40.13 24.89 42.90
CA ALA A 3 -38.99 24.40 42.14
C ALA A 3 -39.39 24.35 40.66
N LYS A 4 -38.88 25.29 39.85
CA LYS A 4 -38.98 25.20 38.38
C LYS A 4 -38.09 24.04 37.92
N LYS A 5 -38.71 22.96 37.45
CA LYS A 5 -38.02 21.87 36.74
C LYS A 5 -37.37 22.44 35.48
N LEU A 6 -36.05 22.60 35.50
CA LEU A 6 -35.26 22.78 34.28
C LEU A 6 -35.25 21.44 33.54
N LEU A 7 -36.02 21.34 32.47
CA LEU A 7 -35.88 20.26 31.49
C LEU A 7 -34.68 20.62 30.61
N VAL A 8 -33.49 20.17 30.99
CA VAL A 8 -32.31 20.23 30.12
C VAL A 8 -32.48 19.12 29.09
N ILE A 9 -33.02 19.47 27.92
CA ILE A 9 -32.97 18.61 26.75
C ILE A 9 -31.52 18.65 26.26
N LEU A 10 -30.72 17.69 26.73
CA LEU A 10 -29.39 17.43 26.18
C LEU A 10 -29.61 16.93 24.75
N PRO A 11 -29.22 17.68 23.69
CA PRO A 11 -29.24 17.11 22.36
C PRO A 11 -28.25 15.96 22.37
N MET A 12 -28.75 14.74 22.24
CA MET A 12 -27.92 13.60 21.87
C MET A 12 -27.25 13.99 20.55
N LEU A 13 -25.98 14.38 20.64
CA LEU A 13 -25.08 14.39 19.51
C LEU A 13 -25.08 12.96 18.98
N LEU A 14 -25.88 12.71 17.94
CA LEU A 14 -25.66 11.63 17.00
C LEU A 14 -24.29 11.90 16.39
N GLY A 15 -23.25 11.47 17.11
CA GLY A 15 -21.93 11.31 16.55
C GLY A 15 -22.08 10.26 15.48
N SER A 16 -22.32 10.70 14.24
CA SER A 16 -21.97 9.89 13.08
C SER A 16 -20.54 9.44 13.34
N VAL A 17 -20.36 8.15 13.55
CA VAL A 17 -19.05 7.50 13.58
C VAL A 17 -18.49 7.70 12.18
N SER A 18 -17.92 8.87 11.92
CA SER A 18 -17.02 9.08 10.80
C SER A 18 -15.90 8.08 11.05
N ALA A 19 -15.93 6.99 10.29
CA ALA A 19 -14.91 5.97 10.29
C ALA A 19 -13.56 6.67 10.38
N MET A 20 -12.83 6.46 11.47
CA MET A 20 -11.55 7.11 11.67
C MET A 20 -10.63 6.62 10.55
N ALA A 21 -10.37 7.50 9.60
CA ALA A 21 -9.28 7.36 8.66
C ALA A 21 -8.00 7.41 9.47
N MET A 22 -7.38 6.26 9.75
CA MET A 22 -6.01 6.27 10.26
C MET A 22 -5.13 6.64 9.07
N VAL A 23 -4.68 7.89 9.01
CA VAL A 23 -3.64 8.34 8.08
C VAL A 23 -2.35 8.41 8.88
N GLY A 24 -1.41 7.55 8.54
CA GLY A 24 -0.06 7.54 9.10
C GLY A 24 0.93 8.12 8.11
N GLU A 25 1.74 9.06 8.57
CA GLU A 25 2.94 9.48 7.84
C GLU A 25 4.04 8.45 8.08
N VAL A 26 4.71 8.05 7.00
CA VAL A 26 5.82 7.09 7.04
C VAL A 26 7.01 7.67 6.32
N ALA A 27 8.20 7.46 6.88
CA ALA A 27 9.45 7.80 6.24
C ALA A 27 10.54 6.82 6.63
N GLY A 28 11.58 6.71 5.82
CA GLY A 28 12.71 5.85 6.12
C GLY A 28 13.66 5.68 4.95
N ASN A 29 14.55 4.70 5.08
CA ASN A 29 15.53 4.36 4.07
C ASN A 29 15.35 2.93 3.61
N THR A 30 15.61 2.69 2.33
CA THR A 30 15.53 1.36 1.73
C THR A 30 16.45 1.25 0.52
N THR A 31 16.33 0.14 -0.21
CA THR A 31 16.99 -0.04 -1.50
C THR A 31 15.96 -0.11 -2.61
N CYS A 32 16.08 0.82 -3.55
CA CYS A 32 15.31 0.86 -4.77
C CYS A 32 16.02 0.05 -5.85
N THR A 33 15.28 -0.83 -6.52
CA THR A 33 15.83 -1.74 -7.53
C THR A 33 15.06 -1.59 -8.84
N THR A 34 15.74 -1.31 -9.93
CA THR A 34 15.16 -1.39 -11.28
C THR A 34 15.50 -2.74 -11.89
N VAL A 35 14.49 -3.47 -12.35
CA VAL A 35 14.66 -4.79 -12.98
C VAL A 35 14.18 -4.80 -14.42
N SER A 36 14.83 -5.59 -15.27
CA SER A 36 14.30 -5.98 -16.58
C SER A 36 13.52 -7.28 -16.43
N LEU A 37 12.23 -7.25 -16.77
CA LEU A 37 11.35 -8.41 -16.71
C LEU A 37 11.58 -9.36 -17.88
N THR A 38 12.04 -8.85 -19.02
CA THR A 38 12.35 -9.66 -20.21
C THR A 38 13.60 -10.51 -19.99
N ASN A 39 14.66 -9.89 -19.47
CA ASN A 39 15.95 -10.56 -19.31
C ASN A 39 16.13 -11.14 -17.90
N LYS A 40 15.12 -10.98 -17.01
CA LYS A 40 15.15 -11.36 -15.60
C LYS A 40 16.46 -10.95 -14.92
N LYS A 41 16.82 -9.67 -15.07
CA LYS A 41 18.09 -9.10 -14.60
C LYS A 41 17.88 -7.81 -13.82
N VAL A 42 18.65 -7.62 -12.76
CA VAL A 42 18.78 -6.33 -12.07
C VAL A 42 19.53 -5.35 -12.96
N LEU A 43 18.94 -4.19 -13.23
CA LEU A 43 19.55 -3.12 -14.03
C LEU A 43 20.25 -2.09 -13.15
N LYS A 44 19.60 -1.67 -12.05
CA LYS A 44 20.12 -0.69 -11.10
C LYS A 44 19.66 -1.07 -9.71
N LYS A 45 20.54 -0.95 -8.71
CA LYS A 45 20.22 -1.06 -7.29
C LYS A 45 20.84 0.15 -6.61
N THR A 46 20.05 0.94 -5.91
CA THR A 46 20.50 2.19 -5.30
C THR A 46 19.84 2.39 -3.94
N PRO A 47 20.57 2.88 -2.92
CA PRO A 47 19.95 3.38 -1.71
C PRO A 47 18.93 4.47 -2.06
N CYS A 48 17.80 4.48 -1.38
CA CYS A 48 16.80 5.53 -1.52
C CYS A 48 16.14 5.80 -0.17
N SER A 49 15.80 7.07 0.07
CA SER A 49 14.86 7.43 1.13
C SER A 49 13.45 7.34 0.58
N PHE A 50 12.49 7.16 1.48
CA PHE A 50 11.08 7.29 1.14
C PHE A 50 10.37 8.11 2.20
N GLU A 51 9.30 8.77 1.77
CA GLU A 51 8.34 9.45 2.62
C GLU A 51 6.95 9.34 1.99
N GLY A 52 5.91 9.47 2.80
CA GLY A 52 4.54 9.54 2.30
C GLY A 52 3.49 9.18 3.34
N ALA A 53 2.32 8.82 2.83
CA ALA A 53 1.15 8.55 3.64
C ALA A 53 0.60 7.15 3.34
N ILE A 54 0.20 6.48 4.41
CA ILE A 54 -0.60 5.27 4.37
C ILE A 54 -1.92 5.55 5.06
N GLY A 55 -3.00 4.99 4.54
CA GLY A 55 -4.27 5.09 5.23
C GLY A 55 -5.19 3.94 4.88
N ALA A 56 -5.96 3.50 5.86
CA ALA A 56 -6.92 2.43 5.67
C ALA A 56 -8.20 2.70 6.47
N SER A 57 -9.29 2.18 5.96
CA SER A 57 -10.58 2.05 6.65
C SER A 57 -11.21 0.72 6.27
N MET A 58 -12.44 0.47 6.72
CA MET A 58 -13.21 -0.69 6.29
C MET A 58 -13.49 -0.70 4.77
N VAL A 59 -13.53 0.47 4.13
CA VAL A 59 -14.01 0.62 2.74
C VAL A 59 -12.94 1.14 1.77
N TYR A 60 -11.74 1.45 2.25
CA TYR A 60 -10.63 1.81 1.37
C TYR A 60 -9.26 1.53 2.00
N SER A 61 -8.25 1.41 1.16
CA SER A 61 -6.83 1.43 1.50
C SER A 61 -6.11 2.35 0.51
N VAL A 62 -5.20 3.17 1.00
CA VAL A 62 -4.39 4.11 0.22
C VAL A 62 -2.96 4.05 0.71
N GLN A 63 -2.03 3.96 -0.23
CA GLN A 63 -0.61 4.14 0.00
C GLN A 63 -0.06 5.07 -1.06
N GLN A 64 0.54 6.18 -0.63
CA GLN A 64 1.20 7.15 -1.48
C GLN A 64 2.61 7.37 -0.95
N LEU A 65 3.61 6.90 -1.69
CA LEU A 65 5.01 6.95 -1.28
C LEU A 65 5.86 7.60 -2.37
N ASN A 66 6.76 8.48 -1.97
CA ASN A 66 7.78 9.06 -2.83
C ASN A 66 9.13 8.49 -2.44
N PHE A 67 9.83 7.88 -3.38
CA PHE A 67 11.16 7.32 -3.21
C PHE A 67 12.20 8.19 -3.89
N THR A 68 13.14 8.75 -3.14
CA THR A 68 14.20 9.61 -3.67
C THR A 68 15.54 8.87 -3.61
N THR A 69 16.15 8.67 -4.78
CA THR A 69 17.45 7.99 -4.92
C THR A 69 18.61 8.92 -4.60
N THR A 70 19.81 8.37 -4.42
CA THR A 70 21.04 9.18 -4.24
C THR A 70 21.39 10.05 -5.46
N SER A 71 20.85 9.73 -6.64
CA SER A 71 20.94 10.57 -7.86
C SER A 71 19.85 11.65 -7.94
N ASN A 72 19.08 11.85 -6.87
CA ASN A 72 17.94 12.77 -6.80
C ASN A 72 16.81 12.46 -7.81
N GLU A 73 16.78 11.24 -8.34
CA GLU A 73 15.63 10.74 -9.11
C GLU A 73 14.53 10.33 -8.13
N THR A 74 13.30 10.79 -8.37
CA THR A 74 12.13 10.46 -7.54
C THR A 74 11.18 9.50 -8.26
N PHE A 75 10.68 8.51 -7.52
CA PHE A 75 9.65 7.58 -7.95
C PHE A 75 8.45 7.70 -7.00
N SER A 76 7.32 8.17 -7.50
CA SER A 76 6.07 8.26 -6.75
C SER A 76 5.20 7.05 -7.05
N THR A 77 4.76 6.34 -6.02
CA THR A 77 3.87 5.20 -6.13
C THR A 77 2.56 5.50 -5.45
N VAL A 78 1.45 5.28 -6.13
CA VAL A 78 0.10 5.31 -5.54
C VAL A 78 -0.52 3.93 -5.69
N ASN A 79 -1.02 3.39 -4.59
CA ASN A 79 -1.81 2.16 -4.57
C ASN A 79 -3.07 2.42 -3.76
N ASN A 80 -4.21 2.49 -4.44
CA ASN A 80 -5.51 2.66 -3.80
C ASN A 80 -6.39 1.46 -4.09
N ALA A 81 -7.08 1.00 -3.08
CA ALA A 81 -8.17 0.04 -3.19
C ALA A 81 -9.40 0.63 -2.53
N SER A 82 -10.55 0.58 -3.18
CA SER A 82 -11.84 0.92 -2.58
C SER A 82 -12.82 -0.23 -2.72
N PHE A 83 -13.60 -0.43 -1.66
CA PHE A 83 -14.53 -1.53 -1.50
C PHE A 83 -15.94 -0.96 -1.33
N ARG A 84 -16.90 -1.53 -2.05
CA ARG A 84 -18.32 -1.27 -1.81
C ARG A 84 -18.95 -2.49 -1.16
N PHE A 85 -19.74 -2.27 -0.12
CA PHE A 85 -20.46 -3.34 0.57
C PHE A 85 -21.96 -3.20 0.36
N GLY A 86 -22.64 -4.34 0.21
CA GLY A 86 -24.10 -4.43 0.18
C GLY A 86 -24.71 -4.42 1.58
N ASP A 87 -26.04 -4.42 1.64
CA ASP A 87 -26.80 -4.32 2.89
C ASP A 87 -26.56 -5.51 3.85
N ASN A 88 -26.11 -6.67 3.35
CA ASN A 88 -25.76 -7.83 4.18
C ASN A 88 -24.24 -7.95 4.43
N ALA A 89 -23.50 -6.85 4.27
CA ALA A 89 -22.04 -6.77 4.40
C ALA A 89 -21.26 -7.64 3.39
N GLU A 90 -21.89 -8.06 2.29
CA GLU A 90 -21.18 -8.66 1.16
C GLU A 90 -20.35 -7.62 0.41
N MET A 91 -19.13 -7.97 -0.02
CA MET A 91 -18.31 -7.11 -0.89
C MET A 91 -18.90 -7.15 -2.31
N LEU A 92 -19.34 -6.00 -2.81
CA LEU A 92 -19.95 -5.85 -4.13
C LEU A 92 -18.92 -5.51 -5.20
N ASP A 93 -18.11 -4.48 -4.96
CA ASP A 93 -17.13 -3.97 -5.92
C ASP A 93 -15.77 -3.79 -5.25
N LEU A 94 -14.70 -4.09 -6.00
CA LEU A 94 -13.32 -3.76 -5.68
C LEU A 94 -12.75 -2.93 -6.85
N GLU A 95 -12.40 -1.69 -6.56
CA GLU A 95 -11.67 -0.83 -7.50
C GLU A 95 -10.24 -0.65 -6.99
N GLU A 96 -9.26 -1.13 -7.77
CA GLU A 96 -7.83 -0.95 -7.49
C GLU A 96 -7.20 -0.03 -8.52
N THR A 97 -6.48 0.99 -8.05
CA THR A 97 -5.68 1.87 -8.89
C THR A 97 -4.24 1.86 -8.43
N ILE A 98 -3.33 1.57 -9.36
CA ILE A 98 -1.90 1.53 -9.12
C ILE A 98 -1.21 2.45 -10.13
N SER A 99 -0.39 3.37 -9.65
CA SER A 99 0.44 4.22 -10.49
C SER A 99 1.90 4.26 -10.07
N LEU A 100 2.75 4.55 -11.04
CA LEU A 100 4.14 4.94 -10.86
C LEU A 100 4.38 6.24 -11.65
N ASN A 101 4.75 7.30 -10.95
CA ASN A 101 4.91 8.66 -11.51
C ASN A 101 3.69 9.07 -12.35
N ASP A 102 2.50 8.97 -11.72
CA ASP A 102 1.19 9.30 -12.30
C ASP A 102 0.78 8.50 -13.54
N LYS A 103 1.51 7.42 -13.85
CA LYS A 103 1.20 6.52 -14.97
C LYS A 103 0.67 5.20 -14.46
N PRO A 104 -0.40 4.65 -15.08
CA PRO A 104 -0.92 3.33 -14.72
C PRO A 104 0.17 2.26 -14.71
N ALA A 105 0.18 1.47 -13.65
CA ALA A 105 1.13 0.39 -13.44
C ALA A 105 0.43 -0.86 -12.88
N GLU A 106 1.12 -1.99 -12.93
CA GLU A 106 0.74 -3.21 -12.23
C GLU A 106 1.72 -3.45 -11.08
N VAL A 107 1.22 -4.03 -9.98
CA VAL A 107 2.08 -4.60 -8.94
C VAL A 107 2.36 -6.06 -9.27
N ILE A 108 3.64 -6.42 -9.32
CA ILE A 108 4.10 -7.82 -9.39
C ILE A 108 5.04 -8.11 -8.23
N LYS A 109 4.97 -9.33 -7.70
CA LYS A 109 5.87 -9.80 -6.64
C LYS A 109 6.91 -10.72 -7.27
N LEU A 110 8.18 -10.44 -7.02
CA LEU A 110 9.30 -11.21 -7.57
C LEU A 110 10.12 -11.84 -6.43
N ASP A 111 10.65 -13.05 -6.66
CA ASP A 111 11.74 -13.55 -5.83
C ASP A 111 13.00 -12.71 -6.11
N SER A 112 13.55 -12.07 -5.08
CA SER A 112 14.67 -11.14 -5.15
C SER A 112 15.98 -11.74 -5.71
N ARG A 113 16.12 -13.08 -5.68
CA ARG A 113 17.33 -13.79 -6.11
C ARG A 113 17.23 -14.23 -7.56
N THR A 114 16.07 -14.74 -7.96
CA THR A 114 15.83 -15.35 -9.26
C THR A 114 15.03 -14.45 -10.21
N LEU A 115 14.42 -13.40 -9.69
CA LEU A 115 13.51 -12.48 -10.38
C LEU A 115 12.32 -13.19 -11.06
N LYS A 116 12.02 -14.41 -10.63
CA LYS A 116 10.79 -15.13 -11.02
C LYS A 116 9.60 -14.47 -10.34
N ARG A 117 8.50 -14.32 -11.10
CA ARG A 117 7.22 -13.87 -10.54
C ARG A 117 6.71 -14.91 -9.56
N LEU A 118 6.37 -14.46 -8.36
CA LEU A 118 5.71 -15.26 -7.34
C LEU A 118 4.19 -15.23 -7.58
N THR A 119 3.58 -16.39 -7.47
CA THR A 119 2.13 -16.57 -7.53
C THR A 119 1.49 -16.09 -6.23
N GLU A 120 0.19 -15.82 -6.29
CA GLU A 120 -0.58 -15.45 -5.10
C GLU A 120 -0.54 -16.55 -4.04
N THR A 121 -0.67 -17.82 -4.45
CA THR A 121 -0.57 -18.98 -3.56
C THR A 121 0.77 -19.03 -2.82
N GLU A 122 1.90 -18.75 -3.48
CA GLU A 122 3.21 -18.70 -2.85
C GLU A 122 3.29 -17.58 -1.79
N ILE A 123 2.75 -16.40 -2.10
CA ILE A 123 2.73 -15.27 -1.17
C ILE A 123 1.80 -15.54 0.02
N ASN A 124 0.61 -16.09 -0.22
CA ASN A 124 -0.34 -16.47 0.83
C ASN A 124 0.23 -17.57 1.73
N THR A 125 1.03 -18.48 1.18
CA THR A 125 1.75 -19.50 1.96
C THR A 125 2.82 -18.87 2.86
N LEU A 126 3.50 -17.81 2.41
CA LEU A 126 4.44 -17.07 3.26
C LEU A 126 3.73 -16.42 4.44
N HIS A 127 2.60 -15.74 4.20
CA HIS A 127 1.79 -15.10 5.25
C HIS A 127 1.30 -16.05 6.33
N LYS A 128 1.01 -17.32 5.99
CA LYS A 128 0.56 -18.34 6.94
C LYS A 128 1.64 -18.85 7.89
N LYS A 129 2.91 -18.50 7.66
CA LYS A 129 4.00 -18.92 8.55
C LYS A 129 3.95 -18.14 9.85
N LYS A 130 4.29 -18.80 10.97
CA LYS A 130 4.39 -18.16 12.30
C LYS A 130 5.31 -16.93 12.30
N ASN A 131 6.44 -17.02 11.60
CA ASN A 131 7.39 -15.92 11.38
C ASN A 131 7.64 -15.81 9.86
N PRO A 132 6.85 -15.01 9.12
CA PRO A 132 7.02 -14.89 7.68
C PRO A 132 8.32 -14.16 7.35
N ASP A 133 9.14 -14.76 6.48
CA ASP A 133 10.36 -14.13 5.95
C ASP A 133 10.09 -13.56 4.56
N PHE A 134 9.95 -12.23 4.50
CA PHE A 134 9.76 -11.47 3.27
C PHE A 134 11.05 -10.88 2.70
N SER A 135 12.22 -11.15 3.30
CA SER A 135 13.51 -10.64 2.81
C SER A 135 13.79 -11.02 1.36
N LYS A 136 13.18 -12.11 0.90
CA LYS A 136 13.33 -12.65 -0.45
C LYS A 136 12.32 -12.12 -1.45
N VAL A 137 11.38 -11.26 -1.06
CA VAL A 137 10.30 -10.80 -1.94
C VAL A 137 10.50 -9.33 -2.29
N LEU A 138 10.43 -9.01 -3.58
CA LEU A 138 10.37 -7.65 -4.10
C LEU A 138 8.94 -7.32 -4.52
N GLN A 139 8.44 -6.16 -4.08
CA GLN A 139 7.24 -5.54 -4.62
C GLN A 139 7.64 -4.61 -5.76
N CYS A 140 7.17 -4.90 -6.96
CA CYS A 140 7.56 -4.18 -8.17
C CYS A 140 6.37 -3.49 -8.83
N PHE A 141 6.52 -2.20 -9.09
CA PHE A 141 5.62 -1.37 -9.88
C PHE A 141 6.12 -1.37 -11.32
N LYS A 142 5.34 -1.99 -12.22
CA LYS A 142 5.65 -2.07 -13.65
C LYS A 142 4.64 -1.24 -14.43
N PRO A 143 5.06 -0.13 -15.06
CA PRO A 143 4.18 0.60 -15.97
C PRO A 143 3.67 -0.30 -17.11
N LEU A 144 2.39 -0.21 -17.45
CA LEU A 144 1.70 -1.20 -18.31
C LEU A 144 2.40 -1.48 -19.66
N LYS A 145 3.05 -0.46 -20.24
CA LYS A 145 3.73 -0.55 -21.55
C LYS A 145 5.26 -0.64 -21.44
N LYS A 146 5.80 -0.95 -20.26
CA LYS A 146 7.26 -1.04 -20.01
C LYS A 146 7.65 -2.46 -19.65
N LYS A 147 8.87 -2.83 -20.06
CA LYS A 147 9.51 -4.12 -19.75
C LYS A 147 10.43 -4.03 -18.52
N THR A 148 10.50 -2.85 -17.91
CA THR A 148 11.23 -2.58 -16.68
C THR A 148 10.25 -2.31 -15.55
N ALA A 149 10.63 -2.68 -14.33
CA ALA A 149 9.85 -2.41 -13.13
C ALA A 149 10.72 -1.74 -12.07
N PHE A 150 10.12 -0.82 -11.34
CA PHE A 150 10.68 -0.22 -10.13
C PHE A 150 10.28 -1.07 -8.94
N CYS A 151 11.22 -1.53 -8.13
CA CYS A 151 11.00 -2.50 -7.07
C CYS A 151 11.57 -2.04 -5.73
N ILE A 152 10.86 -2.39 -4.67
CA ILE A 152 11.24 -2.19 -3.28
C ILE A 152 11.11 -3.51 -2.50
N PRO A 153 11.78 -3.69 -1.35
CA PRO A 153 11.59 -4.86 -0.50
C PRO A 153 10.13 -4.97 -0.05
N TYR A 154 9.51 -6.14 -0.22
CA TYR A 154 8.10 -6.35 0.14
C TYR A 154 7.84 -6.22 1.65
N GLY A 155 8.80 -6.66 2.47
CA GLY A 155 8.72 -6.52 3.92
C GLY A 155 8.62 -5.06 4.39
N LEU A 156 9.08 -4.11 3.58
CA LEU A 156 8.92 -2.68 3.85
C LEU A 156 7.45 -2.28 3.82
N ILE A 157 6.74 -2.65 2.75
CA ILE A 157 5.31 -2.36 2.57
C ILE A 157 4.47 -3.12 3.60
N TYR A 158 4.77 -4.40 3.81
CA TYR A 158 4.07 -5.21 4.81
C TYR A 158 4.25 -4.68 6.23
N GLY A 159 5.44 -4.19 6.58
CA GLY A 159 5.70 -3.60 7.91
C GLY A 159 5.06 -2.24 8.12
N MET A 160 4.56 -1.60 7.07
CA MET A 160 3.76 -0.37 7.13
C MET A 160 2.26 -0.65 7.18
N SER A 161 1.83 -1.87 6.85
CA SER A 161 0.41 -2.27 6.73
C SER A 161 -0.21 -2.59 8.08
#